data_AF-A0A496XIB5-F1
#
_entry.id   AF-A0A496XIB5-F1
#
_cell.length_a   1.000
_cell.length_b   1.000
_cell.length_c   1.000
_cell.angle_alpha   90.00
_cell.angle_beta   90.00
_cell.angle_gamma   90.00
#
_symmetry.space_group_name_H-M   'P 1'
#
loop_
_entity.id
_entity.type
_entity.pdbx_description
1 polymer ?
#
loop_
_entity_poly.entity_id
_entity_poly.type
_entity_poly.pdbx_seq_one_letter_code
_entity_poly.pdbx_strand_id
1 'polypeptide(L)'
;AVTGTKSAAGVLAIENKGIYHVGSDGLYLFNGQSDPNITDSYFRPIFHGQSVNDVPAAKSDLSTSWLTRFKNKLYFGYPGISDSYPSNVLVLDLTTGKWVYYTWGIEIRAVCVDETNNKLIGVDENGYVWELEDEQKSDDAGTAISWESESKSFTLQTRKHFPRWVKYDVDASDATGSVILDGSVHQSHTLTGNRQTKRRLVEVGNGNKESLRISGSGPATIYAVEAE
;
A
#
# COMPACT_ATOMS: atom_id res chain seq x y z
N ALA A 1 -0.43 27.17 1.40
CA ALA A 1 0.13 25.89 1.88
C ALA A 1 0.53 26.08 3.32
N VAL A 2 0.10 25.19 4.21
CA VAL A 2 0.45 25.25 5.65
C VAL A 2 1.82 24.58 5.88
N THR A 3 2.20 23.68 4.98
CA THR A 3 3.47 22.97 4.94
C THR A 3 4.18 23.22 3.61
N GLY A 4 5.47 22.90 3.53
CA GLY A 4 6.28 23.04 2.31
C GLY A 4 7.14 21.82 2.06
N THR A 5 7.54 21.61 0.80
CA THR A 5 8.42 20.51 0.42
C THR A 5 9.89 20.84 0.63
N LYS A 6 10.70 19.82 0.95
CA LYS A 6 12.17 19.89 0.90
C LYS A 6 12.73 19.40 -0.44
N SER A 7 11.96 18.61 -1.18
CA SER A 7 12.35 18.05 -2.47
C SER A 7 11.59 18.74 -3.60
N ALA A 8 12.31 19.21 -4.62
CA ALA A 8 11.67 19.71 -5.84
C ALA A 8 10.86 18.61 -6.54
N ALA A 9 11.34 17.35 -6.48
CA ALA A 9 10.62 16.20 -6.98
C ALA A 9 9.44 15.79 -6.08
N GLY A 10 9.38 16.30 -4.84
CA GLY A 10 8.29 16.08 -3.89
C GLY A 10 7.07 16.99 -4.10
N VAL A 11 6.95 17.66 -5.25
CA VAL A 11 5.76 18.46 -5.64
C VAL A 11 5.30 18.06 -7.02
N LEU A 12 4.00 17.87 -7.19
CA LEU A 12 3.40 17.50 -8.47
C LEU A 12 2.01 18.12 -8.65
N ALA A 13 1.85 18.92 -9.70
CA ALA A 13 0.54 19.39 -10.12
C ALA A 13 -0.16 18.32 -10.97
N ILE A 14 -1.40 18.03 -10.65
CA ILE A 14 -2.27 17.13 -11.42
C ILE A 14 -3.51 17.90 -11.85
N GLU A 15 -3.74 17.93 -13.16
CA GLU A 15 -4.91 18.57 -13.77
C GLU A 15 -6.21 18.08 -13.13
N ASN A 16 -7.12 19.00 -12.83
CA ASN A 16 -8.42 18.73 -12.21
C ASN A 16 -8.37 18.06 -10.83
N LYS A 17 -7.21 18.01 -10.17
CA LYS A 17 -7.05 17.48 -8.81
C LYS A 17 -6.42 18.50 -7.86
N GLY A 18 -5.35 19.16 -8.27
CA GLY A 18 -4.62 20.15 -7.46
C GLY A 18 -3.12 19.91 -7.47
N ILE A 19 -2.44 20.46 -6.46
CA ILE A 19 -0.99 20.33 -6.28
C ILE A 19 -0.73 19.41 -5.10
N TYR A 20 -0.13 18.25 -5.38
CA TYR A 20 0.36 17.34 -4.35
C TYR A 20 1.74 17.78 -3.90
N HIS A 21 2.01 17.74 -2.60
CA HIS A 21 3.32 18.07 -2.07
C HIS A 21 3.64 17.31 -0.79
N VAL A 22 4.92 16.98 -0.60
CA VAL A 22 5.41 16.20 0.54
C VAL A 22 5.77 17.15 1.67
N GLY A 23 5.10 17.03 2.82
CA GLY A 23 5.46 17.66 4.07
C GLY A 23 6.34 16.74 4.94
N SER A 24 6.78 17.21 6.10
CA SER A 24 7.58 16.40 7.04
C SER A 24 6.80 15.24 7.68
N ASP A 25 5.48 15.34 7.69
CA ASP A 25 4.53 14.46 8.40
C ASP A 25 3.50 13.82 7.46
N GLY A 26 3.69 13.91 6.14
CA GLY A 26 2.82 13.24 5.19
C GLY A 26 2.77 13.88 3.80
N LEU A 27 1.86 13.36 2.98
CA LEU A 27 1.53 13.89 1.68
C LEU A 27 0.30 14.79 1.77
N TYR A 28 0.39 15.97 1.16
CA TYR A 28 -0.64 17.00 1.18
C TYR A 28 -1.22 17.22 -0.22
N LEU A 29 -2.48 17.67 -0.28
CA LEU A 29 -3.15 18.06 -1.52
C LEU A 29 -3.67 19.49 -1.41
N PHE A 30 -3.03 20.43 -2.09
CA PHE A 30 -3.54 21.78 -2.25
C PHE A 30 -4.55 21.84 -3.40
N ASN A 31 -5.82 22.01 -3.09
CA ASN A 31 -6.93 22.05 -4.07
C ASN A 31 -7.41 23.48 -4.41
N GLY A 32 -6.66 24.51 -4.00
CA GLY A 32 -7.04 25.91 -4.16
C GLY A 32 -7.85 26.51 -3.01
N GLN A 33 -8.40 25.68 -2.11
CA GLN A 33 -9.17 26.12 -0.93
C GLN A 33 -8.55 25.64 0.39
N SER A 34 -8.10 24.38 0.41
CA SER A 34 -7.52 23.73 1.58
C SER A 34 -6.26 22.95 1.20
N ASP A 35 -5.56 22.51 2.24
CA ASP A 35 -4.30 21.77 2.14
C ASP A 35 -4.31 20.57 3.11
N PRO A 36 -5.24 19.61 2.96
CA PRO A 36 -5.31 18.43 3.83
C PRO A 36 -4.11 17.49 3.65
N ASN A 37 -3.65 16.91 4.77
CA ASN A 37 -2.75 15.75 4.76
C ASN A 37 -3.57 14.50 4.37
N ILE A 38 -3.39 14.02 3.15
CA ILE A 38 -4.16 12.90 2.59
C ILE A 38 -3.65 11.52 3.05
N THR A 39 -2.49 11.49 3.70
CA THR A 39 -1.94 10.29 4.33
C THR A 39 -2.30 10.14 5.80
N ASP A 40 -2.81 11.19 6.46
CA ASP A 40 -3.03 11.19 7.92
C ASP A 40 -3.95 10.05 8.39
N SER A 41 -5.00 9.74 7.63
CA SER A 41 -5.97 8.69 7.99
C SER A 41 -5.41 7.26 7.94
N TYR A 42 -4.36 7.01 7.15
CA TYR A 42 -3.90 5.64 6.84
C TYR A 42 -2.42 5.40 7.19
N PHE A 43 -1.59 6.42 7.06
CA PHE A 43 -0.13 6.31 7.10
C PHE A 43 0.50 7.31 8.08
N ARG A 44 -0.29 8.01 8.90
CA ARG A 44 0.26 8.90 9.94
C ARG A 44 1.40 8.26 10.76
N PRO A 45 1.31 7.00 11.23
CA PRO A 45 2.38 6.43 12.05
C PRO A 45 3.73 6.31 11.32
N ILE A 46 3.74 6.02 10.01
CA ILE A 46 5.00 5.85 9.27
C ILE A 46 5.78 7.16 9.18
N PHE A 47 5.09 8.31 9.09
CA PHE A 47 5.71 9.63 9.11
C PHE A 47 6.15 10.08 10.51
N HIS A 48 5.76 9.34 11.56
CA HIS A 48 6.18 9.56 12.94
C HIS A 48 7.13 8.45 13.44
N GLY A 49 7.86 7.80 12.54
CA GLY A 49 8.91 6.85 12.91
C GLY A 49 8.40 5.46 13.31
N GLN A 50 7.13 5.13 13.05
CA GLN A 50 6.53 3.84 13.41
C GLN A 50 6.18 3.03 12.15
N SER A 51 6.72 1.82 12.02
CA SER A 51 6.28 0.89 10.98
C SER A 51 4.87 0.36 11.27
N VAL A 52 4.07 0.11 10.22
CA VAL A 52 2.70 -0.40 10.32
C VAL A 52 2.47 -1.44 9.25
N ASN A 53 2.04 -2.66 9.62
CA ASN A 53 1.69 -3.73 8.68
C ASN A 53 2.76 -3.91 7.58
N ASP A 54 4.01 -4.09 8.01
CA ASP A 54 5.19 -4.25 7.14
C ASP A 54 5.52 -3.04 6.25
N VAL A 55 4.77 -1.94 6.35
CA VAL A 55 5.14 -0.64 5.77
C VAL A 55 6.18 0.02 6.67
N PRO A 56 7.42 0.25 6.18
CA PRO A 56 8.48 0.82 6.99
C PRO A 56 8.20 2.26 7.40
N ALA A 57 8.70 2.64 8.56
CA ALA A 57 8.74 4.04 8.95
C ALA A 57 9.53 4.89 7.95
N ALA A 58 8.97 6.03 7.60
CA ALA A 58 9.62 7.03 6.76
C ALA A 58 10.70 7.78 7.57
N LYS A 59 11.76 8.19 6.89
CA LYS A 59 12.76 9.09 7.48
C LYS A 59 12.13 10.45 7.78
N SER A 60 12.55 11.09 8.87
CA SER A 60 12.11 12.46 9.22
C SER A 60 12.54 13.51 8.19
N ASP A 61 13.60 13.22 7.42
CA ASP A 61 14.03 14.05 6.30
C ASP A 61 13.65 13.41 4.98
N LEU A 62 12.62 13.96 4.34
CA LEU A 62 12.09 13.51 3.05
C LEU A 62 12.68 14.30 1.87
N SER A 63 13.91 14.81 2.01
CA SER A 63 14.58 15.62 0.99
C SER A 63 14.89 14.85 -0.31
N THR A 64 14.98 13.52 -0.24
CA THR A 64 15.17 12.64 -1.40
C THR A 64 13.88 11.98 -1.89
N SER A 65 12.72 12.34 -1.32
CA SER A 65 11.43 11.83 -1.77
C SER A 65 11.04 12.38 -3.14
N TRP A 66 10.16 11.68 -3.84
CA TRP A 66 9.62 12.09 -5.12
C TRP A 66 8.14 11.77 -5.26
N LEU A 67 7.48 12.55 -6.11
CA LEU A 67 6.12 12.34 -6.59
C LEU A 67 6.15 12.19 -8.10
N THR A 68 5.37 11.25 -8.61
CA THR A 68 5.09 11.17 -10.04
C THR A 68 3.68 10.67 -10.28
N ARG A 69 3.10 11.02 -11.42
CA ARG A 69 1.80 10.52 -11.86
C ARG A 69 2.02 9.67 -13.08
N PHE A 70 1.54 8.45 -13.04
CA PHE A 70 1.49 7.58 -14.21
C PHE A 70 0.10 6.97 -14.32
N LYS A 71 -0.50 7.09 -15.50
CA LYS A 71 -1.92 6.75 -15.74
C LYS A 71 -2.83 7.48 -14.73
N ASN A 72 -3.68 6.73 -14.03
CA ASN A 72 -4.59 7.24 -13.01
C ASN A 72 -4.10 6.99 -11.58
N LYS A 73 -2.79 6.88 -11.39
CA LYS A 73 -2.16 6.61 -10.11
C LYS A 73 -1.17 7.73 -9.76
N LEU A 74 -1.14 8.13 -8.51
CA LEU A 74 -0.10 8.98 -7.92
C LEU A 74 0.87 8.09 -7.15
N TYR A 75 2.15 8.18 -7.48
CA TYR A 75 3.22 7.44 -6.83
C TYR A 75 4.00 8.40 -5.94
N PHE A 76 4.21 7.99 -4.70
CA PHE A 76 5.01 8.68 -3.71
C PHE A 76 6.13 7.77 -3.23
N GLY A 77 7.35 8.04 -3.69
CA GLY A 77 8.55 7.37 -3.22
C GLY A 77 9.11 8.08 -1.98
N TYR A 78 9.35 7.34 -0.91
CA TYR A 78 9.96 7.85 0.31
C TYR A 78 11.11 6.96 0.80
N PRO A 79 12.19 7.54 1.36
CA PRO A 79 13.24 6.77 2.01
C PRO A 79 12.74 6.22 3.35
N GLY A 80 12.99 4.93 3.61
CA GLY A 80 12.88 4.37 4.96
C GLY A 80 13.94 4.96 5.90
N ILE A 81 13.86 4.63 7.19
CA ILE A 81 14.83 5.12 8.19
C ILE A 81 16.29 4.80 7.81
N SER A 82 16.53 3.62 7.22
CA SER A 82 17.85 3.14 6.80
C SER A 82 18.31 3.61 5.43
N ASP A 83 17.40 4.17 4.63
CA ASP A 83 17.61 4.29 3.18
C ASP A 83 18.09 5.70 2.84
N SER A 84 18.90 5.80 1.78
CA SER A 84 19.37 7.10 1.28
C SER A 84 18.37 7.71 0.30
N TYR A 85 17.77 6.87 -0.52
CA TYR A 85 16.76 7.21 -1.51
C TYR A 85 15.49 6.37 -1.32
N PRO A 86 14.39 6.73 -2.00
CA PRO A 86 13.17 5.94 -1.95
C PRO A 86 13.32 4.48 -2.38
N SER A 87 13.23 3.57 -1.41
CA SER A 87 13.02 2.12 -1.62
C SER A 87 11.55 1.71 -1.42
N ASN A 88 10.76 2.63 -0.86
CA ASN A 88 9.38 2.42 -0.44
C ASN A 88 8.46 3.34 -1.23
N VAL A 89 7.33 2.80 -1.71
CA VAL A 89 6.41 3.57 -2.55
C VAL A 89 4.97 3.40 -2.08
N LEU A 90 4.31 4.52 -1.80
CA LEU A 90 2.86 4.57 -1.64
C LEU A 90 2.23 4.97 -2.97
N VAL A 91 1.21 4.23 -3.40
CA VAL A 91 0.49 4.47 -4.63
C VAL A 91 -0.98 4.72 -4.33
N LEU A 92 -1.46 5.89 -4.74
CA LEU A 92 -2.86 6.28 -4.64
C LEU A 92 -3.53 6.15 -6.00
N ASP A 93 -4.56 5.31 -6.09
CA ASP A 93 -5.47 5.33 -7.24
C ASP A 93 -6.35 6.58 -7.16
N LEU A 94 -6.25 7.45 -8.17
CA LEU A 94 -6.91 8.76 -8.19
C LEU A 94 -8.41 8.70 -8.51
N THR A 95 -8.93 7.54 -8.90
CA THR A 95 -10.37 7.29 -9.10
C THR A 95 -11.01 6.69 -7.86
N THR A 96 -10.41 5.64 -7.31
CA THR A 96 -10.98 4.90 -6.18
C THR A 96 -10.58 5.47 -4.82
N GLY A 97 -9.50 6.25 -4.76
CA GLY A 97 -8.91 6.71 -3.50
C GLY A 97 -8.20 5.61 -2.71
N LYS A 98 -7.99 4.43 -3.32
CA LYS A 98 -7.33 3.30 -2.66
C LYS A 98 -5.82 3.50 -2.64
N TRP A 99 -5.24 3.22 -1.48
CA TRP A 99 -3.79 3.18 -1.30
C TRP A 99 -3.24 1.77 -1.43
N VAL A 100 -2.06 1.64 -2.02
CA VAL A 100 -1.27 0.41 -2.12
C VAL A 100 0.17 0.76 -1.76
N TYR A 101 0.82 -0.12 -1.01
CA TYR A 101 2.25 -0.03 -0.72
C TYR A 101 3.01 -1.01 -1.61
N TYR A 102 4.10 -0.54 -2.22
CA TYR A 102 5.03 -1.35 -3.00
C TYR A 102 6.47 -1.17 -2.48
N THR A 103 7.24 -2.22 -2.67
CA THR A 103 8.71 -2.18 -2.68
C THR A 103 9.19 -2.83 -3.97
N TRP A 104 10.20 -2.24 -4.59
CA TRP A 104 10.85 -2.81 -5.78
C TRP A 104 12.18 -3.50 -5.44
N GLY A 105 12.52 -3.60 -4.15
CA GLY A 105 13.79 -4.19 -3.70
C GLY A 105 15.04 -3.37 -4.07
N ILE A 106 14.87 -2.16 -4.60
CA ILE A 106 15.92 -1.25 -5.03
C ILE A 106 15.62 0.19 -4.59
N GLU A 107 16.66 0.98 -4.36
CA GLU A 107 16.55 2.42 -4.11
C GLU A 107 16.43 3.21 -5.42
N ILE A 108 15.28 3.86 -5.64
CA ILE A 108 15.00 4.67 -6.84
C ILE A 108 15.38 6.12 -6.60
N ARG A 109 16.39 6.59 -7.34
CA ARG A 109 16.94 7.96 -7.23
C ARG A 109 16.16 8.98 -8.04
N ALA A 110 15.64 8.56 -9.18
CA ALA A 110 14.88 9.40 -10.09
C ALA A 110 13.80 8.57 -10.77
N VAL A 111 12.68 9.22 -11.07
CA VAL A 111 11.57 8.64 -11.82
C VAL A 111 11.23 9.54 -13.00
N CYS A 112 10.81 8.91 -14.10
CA CYS A 112 10.36 9.60 -15.31
C CYS A 112 9.18 8.84 -15.91
N VAL A 113 8.26 9.57 -16.53
CA VAL A 113 7.18 8.98 -17.31
C VAL A 113 7.54 9.13 -18.78
N ASP A 114 7.68 7.99 -19.46
CA ASP A 114 7.76 7.96 -20.91
C ASP A 114 6.33 7.88 -21.47
N GLU A 115 5.79 9.04 -21.81
CA GLU A 115 4.44 9.14 -22.38
C GLU A 115 4.34 8.50 -23.78
N THR A 116 5.44 8.41 -24.53
CA THR A 116 5.44 7.85 -25.89
C THR A 116 5.28 6.34 -25.85
N ASN A 117 6.02 5.68 -24.96
CA ASN A 117 5.98 4.23 -24.80
C ASN A 117 5.02 3.77 -23.69
N ASN A 118 4.34 4.72 -23.02
CA ASN A 118 3.45 4.47 -21.89
C ASN A 118 4.14 3.65 -20.78
N LYS A 119 5.27 4.16 -20.28
CA LYS A 119 6.08 3.50 -19.24
C LYS A 119 6.35 4.42 -18.07
N LEU A 120 6.35 3.84 -16.87
CA LEU A 120 6.96 4.46 -15.70
C LEU A 120 8.37 3.89 -15.55
N ILE A 121 9.36 4.79 -15.54
CA ILE A 121 10.78 4.43 -15.54
C ILE A 121 11.43 4.95 -14.26
N GLY A 122 12.27 4.12 -13.63
CA GLY A 122 13.09 4.47 -12.48
C GLY A 122 14.57 4.27 -12.78
N VAL A 123 15.43 5.01 -12.07
CA VAL A 123 16.89 4.81 -12.11
C VAL A 123 17.39 4.50 -10.70
N ASP A 124 18.18 3.44 -10.56
CA ASP A 124 18.75 3.04 -9.28
C ASP A 124 20.09 3.73 -8.98
N GLU A 125 20.72 3.33 -7.87
CA GLU A 125 22.03 3.87 -7.47
C GLU A 125 23.21 3.47 -8.36
N ASN A 126 23.08 2.37 -9.10
CA ASN A 126 24.10 1.85 -9.98
C ASN A 126 23.97 2.40 -11.41
N GLY A 127 22.93 3.21 -11.68
CA GLY A 127 22.63 3.78 -12.98
C GLY A 127 21.86 2.84 -13.90
N TYR A 128 21.32 1.73 -13.40
CA TYR A 128 20.41 0.89 -14.17
C TYR A 128 19.04 1.56 -14.29
N VAL A 129 18.42 1.34 -15.45
CA VAL A 129 17.10 1.87 -15.78
C VAL A 129 16.09 0.73 -15.67
N TRP A 130 15.03 0.97 -14.91
CA TRP A 130 14.01 -0.02 -14.56
C TRP A 130 12.65 0.42 -15.09
N GLU A 131 11.89 -0.51 -15.66
CA GLU A 131 10.46 -0.34 -15.93
C GLU A 131 9.69 -0.71 -14.66
N LEU A 132 9.09 0.28 -14.01
CA LEU A 132 8.53 0.14 -12.66
C LEU A 132 7.09 -0.38 -12.65
N GLU A 133 6.36 -0.19 -13.75
CA GLU A 133 4.98 -0.63 -13.92
C GLU A 133 4.81 -1.29 -15.30
N ASP A 134 4.66 -2.61 -15.31
CA ASP A 134 4.24 -3.37 -16.48
C ASP A 134 3.07 -4.28 -16.10
N GLU A 135 1.87 -3.92 -16.53
CA GLU A 135 0.63 -4.68 -16.25
C GLU A 135 0.59 -6.04 -16.96
N GLN A 136 1.47 -6.28 -17.93
CA GLN A 136 1.58 -7.57 -18.62
C GLN A 136 2.47 -8.56 -17.89
N LYS A 137 3.23 -8.12 -16.88
CA LYS A 137 4.10 -8.98 -16.06
C LYS A 137 3.34 -9.46 -14.84
N SER A 138 3.31 -10.78 -14.68
CA SER A 138 2.76 -11.46 -13.51
C SER A 138 3.83 -12.16 -12.66
N ASP A 139 5.08 -12.14 -13.12
CA ASP A 139 6.24 -12.69 -12.45
C ASP A 139 7.40 -11.68 -12.38
N ASP A 140 8.23 -11.85 -11.36
CA ASP A 140 9.53 -11.19 -11.24
C ASP A 140 10.62 -12.19 -11.61
N ALA A 141 10.94 -12.24 -12.91
CA ALA A 141 11.94 -13.15 -13.49
C ALA A 141 11.71 -14.64 -13.14
N GLY A 142 10.45 -15.08 -13.17
CA GLY A 142 10.05 -16.46 -12.84
C GLY A 142 9.70 -16.69 -11.36
N THR A 143 9.77 -15.65 -10.53
CA THR A 143 9.26 -15.67 -9.15
C THR A 143 7.86 -15.06 -9.10
N ALA A 144 6.89 -15.76 -8.50
CA ALA A 144 5.54 -15.21 -8.34
C ALA A 144 5.56 -14.00 -7.39
N ILE A 145 4.97 -12.88 -7.82
CA ILE A 145 4.92 -11.65 -7.02
C ILE A 145 4.05 -11.88 -5.79
N SER A 146 4.60 -11.69 -4.59
CA SER A 146 3.85 -11.78 -3.34
C SER A 146 2.95 -10.57 -3.15
N TRP A 147 1.75 -10.79 -2.61
CA TRP A 147 0.79 -9.73 -2.32
C TRP A 147 0.12 -9.96 -0.97
N GLU A 148 -0.36 -8.88 -0.38
CA GLU A 148 -1.18 -8.89 0.83
C GLU A 148 -2.28 -7.84 0.70
N SER A 149 -3.48 -8.17 1.17
CA SER A 149 -4.62 -7.28 1.29
C SER A 149 -5.25 -7.46 2.66
N GLU A 150 -5.19 -6.43 3.49
CA GLU A 150 -5.84 -6.39 4.80
C GLU A 150 -6.99 -5.39 4.84
N SER A 151 -8.07 -5.74 5.54
CA SER A 151 -9.13 -4.80 5.88
C SER A 151 -8.66 -3.76 6.89
N LYS A 152 -9.44 -2.67 7.07
CA LYS A 152 -9.28 -1.86 8.28
C LYS A 152 -9.52 -2.72 9.53
N SER A 153 -9.02 -2.24 10.68
CA SER A 153 -9.43 -2.80 11.96
C SER A 153 -10.87 -2.37 12.29
N PHE A 154 -11.72 -3.34 12.58
CA PHE A 154 -13.05 -3.15 13.13
C PHE A 154 -12.97 -3.16 14.65
N THR A 155 -13.76 -2.30 15.29
CA THR A 155 -13.87 -2.21 16.74
C THR A 155 -15.33 -2.11 17.12
N LEU A 156 -15.78 -2.94 18.05
CA LEU A 156 -17.10 -2.83 18.68
C LEU A 156 -16.97 -2.02 19.97
N GLN A 157 -17.77 -0.96 20.11
CA GLN A 157 -17.66 -0.05 21.26
C GLN A 157 -18.00 -0.71 22.61
N THR A 158 -18.85 -1.73 22.61
CA THR A 158 -19.45 -2.28 23.83
C THR A 158 -19.03 -3.71 24.15
N ARG A 159 -18.30 -4.38 23.25
CA ARG A 159 -17.90 -5.78 23.42
C ARG A 159 -16.67 -6.12 22.58
N LYS A 160 -16.04 -7.23 22.91
CA LYS A 160 -14.99 -7.82 22.08
C LYS A 160 -15.58 -8.46 20.82
N HIS A 161 -14.78 -8.50 19.76
CA HIS A 161 -15.01 -9.32 18.58
C HIS A 161 -14.88 -10.80 18.95
N PHE A 162 -15.81 -11.61 18.45
CA PHE A 162 -15.81 -13.06 18.62
C PHE A 162 -16.23 -13.70 17.29
N PRO A 163 -15.36 -13.64 16.26
CA PRO A 163 -15.69 -14.18 14.95
C PRO A 163 -15.91 -15.69 15.09
N ARG A 164 -17.08 -16.17 14.65
CA ARG A 164 -17.40 -17.61 14.68
C ARG A 164 -17.10 -18.28 13.35
N TRP A 165 -17.16 -17.52 12.27
CA TRP A 165 -16.86 -18.02 10.94
C TRP A 165 -16.26 -16.91 10.09
N VAL A 166 -15.52 -17.33 9.08
CA VAL A 166 -14.97 -16.47 8.02
C VAL A 166 -15.19 -17.12 6.66
N LYS A 167 -15.36 -16.32 5.62
CA LYS A 167 -15.54 -16.77 4.24
C LYS A 167 -14.64 -15.93 3.33
N TYR A 168 -13.90 -16.61 2.46
CA TYR A 168 -12.98 -16.02 1.50
C TYR A 168 -13.44 -16.36 0.08
N ASP A 169 -14.00 -15.38 -0.63
CA ASP A 169 -14.32 -15.52 -2.05
C ASP A 169 -13.14 -15.01 -2.87
N VAL A 170 -12.16 -15.90 -3.06
CA VAL A 170 -10.87 -15.61 -3.69
C VAL A 170 -10.58 -16.65 -4.77
N ASP A 171 -10.10 -16.20 -5.92
CA ASP A 171 -9.51 -17.03 -6.96
C ASP A 171 -8.00 -16.81 -6.96
N ALA A 172 -7.23 -17.82 -6.52
CA ALA A 172 -5.77 -17.77 -6.41
C ALA A 172 -5.17 -19.19 -6.40
N SER A 173 -3.96 -19.36 -6.94
CA SER A 173 -3.24 -20.63 -6.93
C SER A 173 -2.70 -20.98 -5.54
N ASP A 174 -2.14 -19.99 -4.84
CA ASP A 174 -1.58 -20.12 -3.51
C ASP A 174 -1.86 -18.85 -2.69
N ALA A 175 -2.79 -18.94 -1.73
CA ALA A 175 -3.13 -17.84 -0.85
C ALA A 175 -3.48 -18.34 0.55
N THR A 176 -3.39 -17.44 1.53
CA THR A 176 -3.72 -17.65 2.93
C THR A 176 -4.66 -16.54 3.39
N GLY A 177 -5.83 -16.92 3.88
CA GLY A 177 -6.74 -16.02 4.59
C GLY A 177 -6.49 -16.08 6.09
N SER A 178 -6.35 -14.93 6.75
CA SER A 178 -6.05 -14.82 8.17
C SER A 178 -7.07 -13.94 8.90
N VAL A 179 -7.52 -14.41 10.05
CA VAL A 179 -8.28 -13.63 11.03
C VAL A 179 -7.28 -13.06 12.02
N ILE A 180 -7.29 -11.75 12.21
CA ILE A 180 -6.36 -11.02 13.09
C ILE A 180 -7.17 -10.45 14.25
N LEU A 181 -6.75 -10.76 15.48
CA LEU A 181 -7.32 -10.19 16.70
C LEU A 181 -6.25 -9.40 17.44
N ASP A 182 -6.57 -8.15 17.78
CA ASP A 182 -5.66 -7.25 18.50
C ASP A 182 -4.24 -7.14 17.89
N GLY A 183 -4.16 -7.21 16.55
CA GLY A 183 -2.91 -7.07 15.80
C GLY A 183 -2.07 -8.34 15.67
N SER A 184 -2.56 -9.49 16.16
CA SER A 184 -1.91 -10.79 16.00
C SER A 184 -2.78 -11.74 15.17
N VAL A 185 -2.15 -12.56 14.33
CA VAL A 185 -2.86 -13.62 13.58
C VAL A 185 -3.44 -14.61 14.60
N HIS A 186 -4.77 -14.66 14.68
CA HIS A 186 -5.50 -15.60 15.52
C HIS A 186 -5.61 -16.97 14.84
N GLN A 187 -5.96 -16.97 13.55
CA GLN A 187 -6.08 -18.20 12.76
C GLN A 187 -5.87 -17.94 11.27
N SER A 188 -5.22 -18.89 10.61
CA SER A 188 -4.99 -18.87 9.16
C SER A 188 -5.70 -20.03 8.45
N HIS A 189 -6.02 -19.81 7.19
CA HIS A 189 -6.78 -20.70 6.32
C HIS A 189 -6.12 -20.78 4.95
N THR A 190 -5.66 -21.96 4.55
CA THR A 190 -5.11 -22.17 3.21
C THR A 190 -6.22 -22.06 2.15
N LEU A 191 -6.00 -21.21 1.16
CA LEU A 191 -6.91 -20.96 0.03
C LEU A 191 -6.22 -21.53 -1.23
N THR A 192 -6.83 -22.55 -1.82
CA THR A 192 -6.33 -23.13 -3.08
C THR A 192 -7.45 -23.24 -4.10
N GLY A 193 -7.10 -22.96 -5.35
CA GLY A 193 -7.97 -23.12 -6.51
C GLY A 193 -9.05 -22.05 -6.63
N ASN A 194 -10.12 -22.40 -7.35
CA ASN A 194 -11.12 -21.44 -7.76
C ASN A 194 -12.16 -21.18 -6.64
N ARG A 195 -12.31 -19.91 -6.25
CA ARG A 195 -13.45 -19.34 -5.48
C ARG A 195 -14.03 -20.26 -4.40
N GLN A 196 -13.34 -20.37 -3.27
CA GLN A 196 -13.80 -21.17 -2.12
C GLN A 196 -14.77 -20.42 -1.19
N THR A 197 -16.02 -20.26 -1.62
CA THR A 197 -17.06 -19.49 -0.90
C THR A 197 -17.65 -20.16 0.36
N LYS A 198 -17.08 -21.27 0.82
CA LYS A 198 -17.55 -21.95 2.04
C LYS A 198 -17.12 -21.19 3.29
N ARG A 199 -18.03 -21.09 4.25
CA ARG A 199 -17.72 -20.60 5.60
C ARG A 199 -16.78 -21.58 6.29
N ARG A 200 -15.74 -21.04 6.92
CA ARG A 200 -14.73 -21.75 7.69
C ARG A 200 -14.92 -21.39 9.16
N LEU A 201 -14.85 -22.38 10.04
CA LEU A 201 -14.99 -22.19 11.47
C LEU A 201 -13.76 -21.46 12.01
N VAL A 202 -14.00 -20.44 12.83
CA VAL A 202 -12.93 -19.75 13.55
C VAL A 202 -12.83 -20.34 14.96
N GLU A 203 -11.60 -20.64 15.39
CA GLU A 203 -11.29 -21.13 16.73
C GLU A 203 -11.72 -20.12 17.79
N VAL A 204 -12.09 -20.65 18.97
CA VAL A 204 -12.55 -19.82 20.08
C VAL A 204 -11.47 -18.79 20.46
N GLY A 205 -11.79 -17.52 20.30
CA GLY A 205 -10.92 -16.39 20.65
C GLY A 205 -11.67 -15.07 20.58
N ASN A 206 -11.18 -14.06 21.29
CA ASN A 206 -11.76 -12.72 21.22
C ASN A 206 -10.69 -11.62 21.23
N GLY A 207 -11.03 -10.48 20.63
CA GLY A 207 -10.16 -9.31 20.57
C GLY A 207 -10.95 -8.01 20.66
N ASN A 208 -10.31 -6.92 21.07
CA ASN A 208 -10.92 -5.59 21.01
C ASN A 208 -10.99 -5.07 19.58
N LYS A 209 -10.06 -5.53 18.73
CA LYS A 209 -10.01 -5.22 17.30
C LYS A 209 -10.00 -6.51 16.48
N GLU A 210 -10.66 -6.46 15.34
CA GLU A 210 -10.62 -7.52 14.33
C GLU A 210 -10.21 -6.96 12.97
N SER A 211 -9.33 -7.64 12.26
CA SER A 211 -9.11 -7.43 10.83
C SER A 211 -9.02 -8.76 10.08
N LEU A 212 -9.30 -8.71 8.78
CA LEU A 212 -9.18 -9.85 7.87
C LEU A 212 -8.08 -9.55 6.87
N ARG A 213 -7.15 -10.49 6.73
CA ARG A 213 -6.01 -10.39 5.82
C ARG A 213 -6.07 -11.55 4.82
N ILE A 214 -5.75 -11.28 3.57
CA ILE A 214 -5.42 -12.33 2.59
C ILE A 214 -4.04 -12.02 2.05
N SER A 215 -3.14 -13.00 2.08
CA SER A 215 -1.84 -12.93 1.44
C SER A 215 -1.66 -14.10 0.47
N GLY A 216 -0.75 -13.96 -0.49
CA GLY A 216 -0.48 -15.01 -1.47
C GLY A 216 0.62 -14.60 -2.43
N SER A 217 0.80 -15.40 -3.48
CA SER A 217 1.70 -15.05 -4.59
C SER A 217 1.07 -15.33 -5.95
N GLY A 218 1.49 -14.56 -6.95
CA GLY A 218 0.99 -14.65 -8.32
C GLY A 218 -0.40 -14.04 -8.51
N PRO A 219 -1.03 -14.27 -9.69
CA PRO A 219 -2.32 -13.69 -10.01
C PRO A 219 -3.41 -14.12 -9.03
N ALA A 220 -4.19 -13.15 -8.53
CA ALA A 220 -5.33 -13.41 -7.67
C ALA A 220 -6.47 -12.43 -7.94
N THR A 221 -7.71 -12.90 -7.79
CA THR A 221 -8.91 -12.06 -7.76
C THR A 221 -9.63 -12.26 -6.43
N ILE A 222 -9.75 -11.18 -5.65
CA ILE A 222 -10.49 -11.17 -4.39
C ILE A 222 -11.86 -10.55 -4.66
N TYR A 223 -12.92 -11.35 -4.59
CA TYR A 223 -14.29 -10.90 -4.80
C TYR A 223 -14.93 -10.37 -3.51
N ALA A 224 -14.75 -11.10 -2.41
CA ALA A 224 -15.29 -10.74 -1.11
C ALA A 224 -14.56 -11.45 0.03
N VAL A 225 -14.54 -10.80 1.18
CA VAL A 225 -14.17 -11.42 2.46
C VAL A 225 -15.24 -11.05 3.46
N GLU A 226 -15.81 -12.06 4.11
CA GLU A 226 -16.91 -11.90 5.06
C GLU A 226 -16.53 -12.60 6.37
N ALA A 227 -16.78 -11.94 7.50
CA ALA A 227 -16.71 -12.53 8.83
C ALA A 227 -17.91 -12.07 9.66
N GLU A 228 -18.12 -12.74 10.79
CA GLU A 228 -19.20 -12.41 11.74
C GLU A 228 -18.79 -11.38 12.79
#